data_AF-A0A524G3W5-F1
#
_entry.id   AF-A0A524G3W5-F1
#
_cell.length_a   1.000
_cell.length_b   1.000
_cell.length_c   1.000
_cell.angle_alpha   90.00
_cell.angle_beta   90.00
_cell.angle_gamma   90.00
#
_symmetry.space_group_name_H-M   'P 1'
#
loop_
_entity.id
_entity.type
_entity.pdbx_description
1 polymer ?
#
loop_
_entity_poly.entity_id
_entity_poly.type
_entity_poly.pdbx_seq_one_letter_code
_entity_poly.pdbx_strand_id
1 'polypeptide(L)'
;MINKLVEMAEKLSEARKKDPEFSSRMDEAAQGQAPRFLMISPIKRSSQDLQLFNMKMGDVFHGTRVSNEPLLSPSQAPILFAGPASYNHEFPEKRGVILTFEQDEPEGIIKESLESVTLHPDLHGLPVIVFRVDYEQGRARIFAHGMGRNYESENWLLSRVQRPDELDTDTLVLICSDSRVHPPITPKGLPMAIQTLGGYLPKYTGFDDETLQLDNFFENWLSKENDSQHILIVAHGNFEGEGPSCGAGTASLNSDTIPNEILRSVIVQLENAARPFESEPARTAEDRVKSLSSAIRKNLLTYPAVKAVVDSKIPDFIKILLMDTISNVLSTTDD
;
A
#
# COMPACT_ATOMS: atom_id res chain seq x y z
N MET A 1 12.70 17.47 -7.28
CA MET A 1 12.48 16.43 -6.26
C MET A 1 12.54 15.03 -6.86
N ILE A 2 11.80 14.74 -7.93
CA ILE A 2 11.75 13.43 -8.60
C ILE A 2 13.13 12.90 -9.01
N ASN A 3 13.96 13.71 -9.68
CA ASN A 3 15.32 13.28 -10.05
C ASN A 3 16.15 12.87 -8.82
N LYS A 4 15.93 13.52 -7.67
CA LYS A 4 16.60 13.17 -6.41
C LYS A 4 16.05 11.87 -5.81
N LEU A 5 14.75 11.60 -5.96
CA LEU A 5 14.14 10.32 -5.56
C LEU A 5 14.71 9.16 -6.38
N VAL A 6 14.80 9.32 -7.70
CA VAL A 6 15.39 8.34 -8.61
C VAL A 6 16.85 8.07 -8.24
N GLU A 7 17.66 9.12 -8.10
CA GLU A 7 19.07 9.00 -7.68
C GLU A 7 19.23 8.33 -6.31
N MET A 8 18.34 8.63 -5.35
CA MET A 8 18.34 7.98 -4.04
C MET A 8 17.97 6.50 -4.13
N ALA A 9 16.98 6.13 -4.95
CA ALA A 9 16.57 4.74 -5.16
C ALA A 9 17.71 3.91 -5.77
N GLU A 10 18.41 4.44 -6.77
CA GLU A 10 19.60 3.81 -7.37
C GLU A 10 20.70 3.60 -6.32
N LYS A 11 21.05 4.64 -5.55
CA LYS A 11 22.08 4.54 -4.50
C LYS A 11 21.71 3.53 -3.42
N LEU A 12 20.44 3.48 -3.01
CA LEU A 12 19.95 2.53 -2.02
C LEU A 12 19.99 1.11 -2.57
N SER A 13 19.61 0.90 -3.83
CA SER A 13 19.71 -0.40 -4.50
C SER A 13 21.16 -0.90 -4.54
N GLU A 14 22.10 -0.06 -4.97
CA GLU A 14 23.54 -0.40 -5.01
C GLU A 14 24.14 -0.64 -3.62
N ALA A 15 23.66 0.07 -2.59
CA ALA A 15 24.04 -0.21 -1.21
C ALA A 15 23.50 -1.56 -0.73
N ARG A 16 22.23 -1.88 -1.03
CA ARG A 16 21.58 -3.13 -0.64
C ARG A 16 22.17 -4.35 -1.36
N LYS A 17 22.57 -4.25 -2.62
CA LYS A 17 23.25 -5.34 -3.36
C LYS A 17 24.57 -5.79 -2.73
N LYS A 18 25.15 -4.98 -1.83
CA LYS A 18 26.35 -5.37 -1.05
C LYS A 18 26.02 -6.21 0.17
N ASP A 19 24.75 -6.32 0.55
CA ASP A 19 24.24 -7.19 1.61
C ASP A 19 23.88 -8.57 1.03
N PRO A 20 24.61 -9.65 1.39
CA PRO A 20 24.32 -11.00 0.90
C PRO A 20 22.91 -11.48 1.28
N GLU A 21 22.36 -11.02 2.42
CA GLU A 21 21.00 -11.37 2.83
C GLU A 21 19.96 -10.69 1.94
N PHE A 22 20.26 -9.51 1.40
CA PHE A 22 19.42 -8.86 0.40
C PHE A 22 19.45 -9.58 -0.94
N SER A 23 20.62 -9.99 -1.43
CA SER A 23 20.71 -10.78 -2.68
C SER A 23 19.92 -12.08 -2.61
N SER A 24 20.03 -12.84 -1.52
CA SER A 24 19.23 -14.06 -1.33
C SER A 24 17.73 -13.78 -1.35
N ARG A 25 17.29 -12.66 -0.77
CA ARG A 25 15.87 -12.24 -0.79
C ARG A 25 15.42 -11.78 -2.16
N MET A 26 16.29 -11.15 -2.96
CA MET A 26 15.99 -10.85 -4.36
C MET A 26 15.75 -12.12 -5.16
N ASP A 27 16.59 -13.15 -4.95
CA ASP A 27 16.44 -14.45 -5.62
C ASP A 27 15.13 -15.16 -5.21
N GLU A 28 14.76 -15.10 -3.93
CA GLU A 28 13.47 -15.61 -3.43
C GLU A 28 12.29 -14.80 -3.99
N ALA A 29 12.36 -13.47 -3.95
CA ALA A 29 11.32 -12.57 -4.45
C ALA A 29 11.09 -12.70 -5.97
N ALA A 30 12.14 -13.07 -6.72
CA ALA A 30 12.05 -13.38 -8.14
C ALA A 30 11.23 -14.66 -8.41
N GLN A 31 11.19 -15.60 -7.46
CA GLN A 31 10.45 -16.86 -7.58
C GLN A 31 8.99 -16.75 -7.12
N GLY A 32 8.61 -15.69 -6.42
CA GLY A 32 7.23 -15.47 -5.98
C GLY A 32 7.12 -14.58 -4.76
N GLN A 33 5.92 -14.52 -4.18
CA GLN A 33 5.66 -13.85 -2.90
C GLN A 33 5.04 -14.84 -1.92
N ALA A 34 5.51 -14.80 -0.67
CA ALA A 34 4.98 -15.61 0.44
C ALA A 34 5.00 -14.78 1.75
N PRO A 35 4.30 -13.64 1.78
CA PRO A 35 4.26 -12.78 2.95
C PRO A 35 3.65 -13.50 4.14
N ARG A 36 4.27 -13.30 5.31
CA ARG A 36 3.86 -13.94 6.56
C ARG A 36 2.71 -13.21 7.22
N PHE A 37 2.58 -11.91 6.98
CA PHE A 37 1.56 -11.09 7.61
C PHE A 37 0.80 -10.27 6.58
N LEU A 38 -0.49 -10.07 6.85
CA LEU A 38 -1.24 -8.94 6.30
C LEU A 38 -1.12 -7.79 7.30
N MET A 39 -0.53 -6.66 6.91
CA MET A 39 -0.46 -5.46 7.74
C MET A 39 -1.42 -4.40 7.23
N ILE A 40 -2.31 -3.94 8.10
CA ILE A 40 -3.28 -2.88 7.80
C ILE A 40 -2.84 -1.64 8.56
N SER A 41 -2.25 -0.70 7.83
CA SER A 41 -1.62 0.49 8.38
C SER A 41 -2.38 1.76 8.03
N PRO A 42 -2.34 2.80 8.88
CA PRO A 42 -2.87 4.10 8.51
C PRO A 42 -2.04 4.73 7.39
N ILE A 43 -2.70 5.50 6.51
CA ILE A 43 -2.03 6.21 5.39
C ILE A 43 -0.79 6.97 5.86
N LYS A 44 -0.89 7.64 7.00
CA LYS A 44 0.19 8.46 7.57
C LYS A 44 1.40 7.67 8.04
N ARG A 45 1.28 6.35 8.28
CA ARG A 45 2.33 5.56 8.95
C ARG A 45 2.72 4.28 8.23
N SER A 46 2.09 3.92 7.10
CA SER A 46 2.35 2.64 6.41
C SER A 46 3.85 2.37 6.15
N SER A 47 4.59 3.37 5.65
CA SER A 47 6.03 3.26 5.45
C SER A 47 6.82 3.15 6.78
N GLN A 48 6.36 3.83 7.83
CA GLN A 48 6.98 3.78 9.16
C GLN A 48 6.75 2.43 9.85
N ASP A 49 5.60 1.78 9.65
CA ASP A 49 5.30 0.49 10.25
C ASP A 49 6.24 -0.62 9.75
N LEU A 50 6.60 -0.57 8.46
CA LEU A 50 7.61 -1.47 7.88
C LEU A 50 8.96 -1.34 8.62
N GLN A 51 9.42 -0.12 8.86
CA GLN A 51 10.66 0.10 9.61
C GLN A 51 10.52 -0.21 11.10
N LEU A 52 9.39 0.17 11.71
CA LEU A 52 9.10 -0.02 13.13
C LEU A 52 9.26 -1.49 13.53
N PHE A 53 8.67 -2.40 12.75
CA PHE A 53 8.77 -3.85 13.02
C PHE A 53 9.95 -4.53 12.32
N ASN A 54 10.84 -3.75 11.69
CA ASN A 54 11.97 -4.24 10.89
C ASN A 54 11.54 -5.30 9.85
N MET A 55 10.44 -5.02 9.16
CA MET A 55 9.87 -5.90 8.13
C MET A 55 10.72 -5.84 6.88
N LYS A 56 11.13 -7.01 6.41
CA LYS A 56 11.92 -7.14 5.20
C LYS A 56 10.99 -7.24 3.98
N MET A 57 11.55 -6.94 2.83
CA MET A 57 10.92 -7.25 1.54
C MET A 57 10.49 -8.72 1.52
N GLY A 58 9.24 -8.98 1.19
CA GLY A 58 8.63 -10.30 1.20
C GLY A 58 7.95 -10.71 2.52
N ASP A 59 8.12 -9.97 3.63
CA ASP A 59 7.52 -10.37 4.91
C ASP A 59 6.03 -10.00 5.03
N VAL A 60 5.60 -8.92 4.38
CA VAL A 60 4.30 -8.28 4.63
C VAL A 60 3.57 -7.95 3.34
N PHE A 61 2.30 -8.35 3.26
CA PHE A 61 1.34 -7.82 2.31
C PHE A 61 0.54 -6.71 2.97
N HIS A 62 0.20 -5.64 2.26
CA HIS A 62 -0.42 -4.46 2.88
C HIS A 62 -1.90 -4.28 2.55
N GLY A 63 -2.67 -3.89 3.56
CA GLY A 63 -3.90 -3.12 3.43
C GLY A 63 -3.69 -1.71 4.01
N THR A 64 -4.62 -0.81 3.71
CA THR A 64 -4.58 0.58 4.15
C THR A 64 -5.84 0.92 4.93
N ARG A 65 -5.71 1.77 5.95
CA ARG A 65 -6.83 2.44 6.61
C ARG A 65 -6.59 3.94 6.69
N VAL A 66 -7.62 4.72 6.97
CA VAL A 66 -7.48 6.16 7.27
C VAL A 66 -7.19 6.35 8.76
N SER A 67 -6.25 7.23 9.11
CA SER A 67 -5.93 7.56 10.52
C SER A 67 -7.13 8.20 11.21
N ASN A 68 -7.38 7.89 12.49
CA ASN A 68 -8.50 8.42 13.27
C ASN A 68 -9.89 8.09 12.69
N GLU A 69 -9.97 7.07 11.84
CA GLU A 69 -11.21 6.53 11.30
C GLU A 69 -11.24 5.02 11.53
N PRO A 70 -12.42 4.42 11.82
CA PRO A 70 -12.54 2.97 11.90
C PRO A 70 -12.30 2.35 10.53
N LEU A 71 -11.67 1.16 10.53
CA LEU A 71 -11.64 0.31 9.36
C LEU A 71 -13.08 -0.04 8.99
N LEU A 72 -13.52 0.34 7.78
CA LEU A 72 -14.86 0.05 7.31
C LEU A 72 -15.08 -1.44 7.09
N SER A 73 -16.35 -1.85 7.01
CA SER A 73 -16.70 -3.22 6.67
C SER A 73 -16.14 -3.63 5.29
N PRO A 74 -15.93 -4.95 5.03
CA PRO A 74 -15.36 -5.41 3.76
C PRO A 74 -16.10 -4.90 2.50
N SER A 75 -17.42 -4.73 2.57
CA SER A 75 -18.23 -4.19 1.47
C SER A 75 -18.08 -2.69 1.25
N GLN A 76 -17.69 -1.94 2.30
CA GLN A 76 -17.50 -0.48 2.24
C GLN A 76 -16.05 -0.09 1.96
N ALA A 77 -15.08 -0.97 2.21
CA ALA A 77 -13.68 -0.77 1.87
C ALA A 77 -13.10 -1.90 0.98
N PRO A 78 -13.65 -2.12 -0.22
CA PRO A 78 -13.18 -3.17 -1.12
C PRO A 78 -11.75 -2.94 -1.63
N ILE A 79 -11.30 -1.69 -1.81
CA ILE A 79 -9.97 -1.42 -2.38
C ILE A 79 -8.90 -1.26 -1.30
N LEU A 80 -9.17 -0.51 -0.24
CA LEU A 80 -8.19 -0.22 0.81
C LEU A 80 -7.87 -1.45 1.65
N PHE A 81 -8.86 -2.31 1.89
CA PHE A 81 -8.75 -3.41 2.85
C PHE A 81 -9.18 -4.78 2.30
N ALA A 82 -10.43 -4.92 1.85
CA ALA A 82 -11.00 -6.24 1.59
C ALA A 82 -10.34 -6.94 0.39
N GLY A 83 -10.00 -6.19 -0.66
CA GLY A 83 -9.25 -6.69 -1.82
C GLY A 83 -7.89 -7.26 -1.41
N PRO A 84 -7.02 -6.47 -0.74
CA PRO A 84 -5.78 -6.98 -0.19
C PRO A 84 -5.94 -8.20 0.75
N ALA A 85 -6.95 -8.17 1.62
CA ALA A 85 -7.25 -9.29 2.52
C ALA A 85 -7.65 -10.58 1.77
N SER A 86 -8.46 -10.44 0.72
CA SER A 86 -8.86 -11.57 -0.15
C SER A 86 -7.68 -12.10 -0.96
N TYR A 87 -6.81 -11.22 -1.48
CA TYR A 87 -5.59 -11.65 -2.19
C TYR A 87 -4.63 -12.40 -1.26
N ASN A 88 -4.50 -11.94 -0.01
CA ASN A 88 -3.66 -12.59 1.00
C ASN A 88 -4.07 -14.05 1.28
N HIS A 89 -5.33 -14.41 1.04
CA HIS A 89 -5.81 -15.79 1.16
C HIS A 89 -5.04 -16.78 0.27
N GLU A 90 -4.56 -16.33 -0.88
CA GLU A 90 -3.89 -17.18 -1.87
C GLU A 90 -2.46 -17.57 -1.44
N PHE A 91 -1.88 -16.92 -0.42
CA PHE A 91 -0.52 -17.20 0.01
C PHE A 91 -0.41 -18.46 0.88
N PRO A 92 0.66 -19.26 0.72
CA PRO A 92 0.83 -20.50 1.47
C PRO A 92 1.16 -20.27 2.95
N GLU A 93 1.89 -19.21 3.28
CA GLU A 93 2.21 -18.83 4.65
C GLU A 93 1.32 -17.67 5.13
N LYS A 94 0.69 -17.82 6.29
CA LYS A 94 -0.15 -16.77 6.92
C LYS A 94 -0.03 -16.87 8.44
N ARG A 95 0.78 -16.02 9.06
CA ARG A 95 1.01 -15.98 10.52
C ARG A 95 -0.01 -15.13 11.28
N GLY A 96 -0.61 -14.13 10.62
CA GLY A 96 -1.64 -13.29 11.22
C GLY A 96 -1.88 -11.98 10.50
N VAL A 97 -2.83 -11.21 11.03
CA VAL A 97 -3.13 -9.84 10.60
C VAL A 97 -2.59 -8.87 11.65
N ILE A 98 -1.87 -7.85 11.22
CA ILE A 98 -1.34 -6.77 12.07
C ILE A 98 -2.17 -5.52 11.81
N LEU A 99 -2.68 -4.89 12.86
CA LEU A 99 -3.29 -3.55 12.78
C LEU A 99 -2.49 -2.60 13.65
N THR A 100 -2.14 -1.45 13.13
CA THR A 100 -1.42 -0.41 13.86
C THR A 100 -2.32 0.81 14.07
N PHE A 101 -2.21 1.42 15.24
CA PHE A 101 -2.90 2.64 15.64
C PHE A 101 -1.93 3.58 16.34
N GLU A 102 -2.05 4.89 16.10
CA GLU A 102 -1.32 5.89 16.87
C GLU A 102 -1.74 5.81 18.34
N GLN A 103 -0.82 6.16 19.24
CA GLN A 103 -1.01 5.98 20.68
C GLN A 103 -2.22 6.72 21.26
N ASP A 104 -2.63 7.81 20.60
CA ASP A 104 -3.73 8.70 20.95
C ASP A 104 -5.04 8.37 20.21
N GLU A 105 -5.05 7.38 19.30
CA GLU A 105 -6.29 6.97 18.63
C GLU A 105 -7.31 6.40 19.64
N PRO A 106 -8.58 6.87 19.59
CA PRO A 106 -9.65 6.41 20.47
C PRO A 106 -9.85 4.89 20.46
N GLU A 107 -10.16 4.32 21.63
CA GLU A 107 -10.39 2.86 21.76
C GLU A 107 -11.61 2.37 20.97
N GLY A 108 -12.62 3.21 20.76
CA GLY A 108 -13.80 2.88 19.95
C GLY A 108 -13.42 2.52 18.52
N ILE A 109 -12.57 3.34 17.89
CA ILE A 109 -12.04 3.13 16.53
C ILE A 109 -11.33 1.78 16.42
N ILE A 110 -10.53 1.42 17.43
CA ILE A 110 -9.79 0.15 17.44
C ILE A 110 -10.76 -1.04 17.51
N LYS A 111 -11.80 -0.96 18.35
CA LYS A 111 -12.80 -2.02 18.51
C LYS A 111 -13.62 -2.20 17.23
N GLU A 112 -14.13 -1.11 16.65
CA GLU A 112 -14.87 -1.13 15.39
C GLU A 112 -14.02 -1.68 14.25
N SER A 113 -12.73 -1.30 14.20
CA SER A 113 -11.80 -1.84 13.19
C SER A 113 -11.57 -3.35 13.34
N LEU A 114 -11.47 -3.84 14.59
CA LEU A 114 -11.37 -5.26 14.88
C LEU A 114 -12.62 -6.01 14.40
N GLU A 115 -13.81 -5.47 14.68
CA GLU A 115 -15.07 -6.05 14.22
C GLU A 115 -15.08 -6.18 12.69
N SER A 116 -14.70 -5.13 11.96
CA SER A 116 -14.59 -5.17 10.49
C SER A 116 -13.63 -6.24 9.97
N VAL A 117 -12.49 -6.44 10.62
CA VAL A 117 -11.56 -7.54 10.27
C VAL A 117 -12.21 -8.90 10.47
N THR A 118 -12.93 -9.09 11.57
CA THR A 118 -13.60 -10.37 11.86
C THR A 118 -14.75 -10.69 10.91
N LEU A 119 -15.34 -9.68 10.26
CA LEU A 119 -16.38 -9.85 9.24
C LEU A 119 -15.83 -10.32 7.89
N HIS A 120 -14.52 -10.25 7.66
CA HIS A 120 -13.93 -10.66 6.39
C HIS A 120 -13.79 -12.19 6.31
N PRO A 121 -14.45 -12.87 5.35
CA PRO A 121 -14.46 -14.33 5.30
C PRO A 121 -13.07 -14.95 5.11
N ASP A 122 -12.23 -14.31 4.29
CA ASP A 122 -10.88 -14.83 4.01
C ASP A 122 -9.85 -14.65 5.14
N LEU A 123 -10.20 -13.88 6.17
CA LEU A 123 -9.36 -13.71 7.37
C LEU A 123 -9.80 -14.61 8.53
N HIS A 124 -10.85 -15.41 8.32
CA HIS A 124 -11.40 -16.28 9.35
C HIS A 124 -10.33 -17.26 9.88
N GLY A 125 -10.17 -17.28 11.21
CA GLY A 125 -9.21 -18.15 11.90
C GLY A 125 -7.76 -17.63 11.92
N LEU A 126 -7.45 -16.50 11.28
CA LEU A 126 -6.13 -15.88 11.40
C LEU A 126 -6.04 -15.05 12.70
N PRO A 127 -4.92 -15.13 13.43
CA PRO A 127 -4.76 -14.32 14.62
C PRO A 127 -4.61 -12.84 14.23
N VAL A 128 -5.30 -11.98 14.98
CA VAL A 128 -5.26 -10.52 14.76
C VAL A 128 -4.53 -9.86 15.92
N ILE A 129 -3.42 -9.18 15.61
CA ILE A 129 -2.55 -8.52 16.59
C ILE A 129 -2.69 -7.00 16.41
N VAL A 130 -3.22 -6.33 17.41
CA VAL A 130 -3.39 -4.87 17.37
C VAL A 130 -2.32 -4.18 18.19
N PHE A 131 -1.61 -3.26 17.55
CA PHE A 131 -0.60 -2.42 18.19
C PHE A 131 -1.08 -0.97 18.34
N ARG A 132 -0.84 -0.42 19.52
CA ARG A 132 -0.75 1.02 19.74
C ARG A 132 0.70 1.45 19.66
N VAL A 133 0.99 2.45 18.85
CA VAL A 133 2.34 2.85 18.49
C VAL A 133 2.59 4.32 18.86
N ASP A 134 3.68 4.55 19.57
CA ASP A 134 4.31 5.86 19.72
C ASP A 134 5.50 5.91 18.74
N TYR A 135 5.26 6.48 17.57
CA TYR A 135 6.26 6.59 16.50
C TYR A 135 7.43 7.51 16.90
N GLU A 136 7.18 8.51 17.75
CA GLU A 136 8.22 9.45 18.21
C GLU A 136 9.20 8.75 19.16
N GLN A 137 8.70 7.86 20.01
CA GLN A 137 9.53 7.10 20.94
C GLN A 137 10.00 5.76 20.38
N GLY A 138 9.49 5.34 19.22
CA GLY A 138 9.74 4.01 18.67
C GLY A 138 9.23 2.90 19.58
N ARG A 139 8.01 3.04 20.12
CA ARG A 139 7.42 2.07 21.05
C ARG A 139 6.14 1.51 20.46
N ALA A 140 5.97 0.20 20.51
CA ALA A 140 4.73 -0.47 20.17
C ALA A 140 4.27 -1.32 21.36
N ARG A 141 2.98 -1.25 21.69
CA ARG A 141 2.37 -2.11 22.70
C ARG A 141 1.15 -2.82 22.11
N ILE A 142 0.97 -4.07 22.48
CA ILE A 142 -0.22 -4.83 22.11
C ILE A 142 -1.39 -4.26 22.91
N PHE A 143 -2.47 -3.89 22.21
CA PHE A 143 -3.68 -3.37 22.84
C PHE A 143 -4.75 -4.45 23.01
N ALA A 144 -5.11 -5.12 21.91
CA ALA A 144 -6.18 -6.10 21.86
C ALA A 144 -5.91 -7.18 20.81
N HIS A 145 -6.67 -8.28 20.90
CA HIS A 145 -6.68 -9.36 19.93
C HIS A 145 -8.10 -9.58 19.41
N GLY A 146 -8.24 -9.80 18.10
CA GLY A 146 -9.53 -10.14 17.49
C GLY A 146 -9.87 -11.63 17.65
N MET A 147 -8.95 -12.51 17.23
CA MET A 147 -9.07 -13.97 17.32
C MET A 147 -7.71 -14.56 17.71
N GLY A 148 -7.68 -15.59 18.57
CA GLY A 148 -6.52 -16.44 18.86
C GLY A 148 -5.20 -15.73 19.20
N ARG A 149 -4.65 -15.93 20.41
CA ARG A 149 -3.37 -15.30 20.76
C ARG A 149 -2.19 -16.06 20.16
N ASN A 150 -1.32 -15.37 19.41
CA ASN A 150 -0.10 -15.96 18.82
C ASN A 150 1.14 -15.34 19.48
N TYR A 151 1.48 -15.84 20.67
CA TYR A 151 2.59 -15.35 21.48
C TYR A 151 3.94 -15.37 20.74
N GLU A 152 4.18 -16.35 19.87
CA GLU A 152 5.41 -16.42 19.10
C GLU A 152 5.51 -15.24 18.14
N SER A 153 4.46 -14.97 17.37
CA SER A 153 4.42 -13.84 16.43
C SER A 153 4.44 -12.50 17.16
N GLU A 154 3.73 -12.38 18.28
CA GLU A 154 3.76 -11.18 19.13
C GLU A 154 5.17 -10.86 19.63
N ASN A 155 5.85 -11.84 20.23
CA ASN A 155 7.21 -11.66 20.74
C ASN A 155 8.21 -11.43 19.61
N TRP A 156 7.99 -12.06 18.46
CA TRP A 156 8.79 -11.84 17.25
C TRP A 156 8.66 -10.39 16.76
N LEU A 157 7.45 -9.83 16.72
CA LEU A 157 7.21 -8.44 16.32
C LEU A 157 7.79 -7.47 17.35
N LEU A 158 7.49 -7.67 18.64
CA LEU A 158 7.95 -6.79 19.72
C LEU A 158 9.46 -6.74 19.87
N SER A 159 10.16 -7.87 19.65
CA SER A 159 11.63 -7.91 19.76
C SER A 159 12.37 -7.15 18.66
N ARG A 160 11.64 -6.73 17.60
CA ARG A 160 12.18 -5.98 16.46
C ARG A 160 11.82 -4.51 16.48
N VAL A 161 11.00 -4.08 17.43
CA VAL A 161 10.51 -2.71 17.52
C VAL A 161 11.70 -1.76 17.62
N GLN A 162 11.79 -0.86 16.65
CA GLN A 162 12.79 0.20 16.60
C GLN A 162 12.12 1.52 16.20
N ARG A 163 12.74 2.64 16.57
CA ARG A 163 12.25 3.95 16.13
C ARG A 163 12.37 4.07 14.61
N PRO A 164 11.27 4.29 13.87
CA PRO A 164 11.34 4.53 12.43
C PRO A 164 11.91 5.92 12.14
N ASP A 165 12.38 6.10 10.92
CA ASP A 165 12.78 7.42 10.39
C ASP A 165 11.61 8.42 10.40
N GLU A 166 11.93 9.71 10.27
CA GLU A 166 10.94 10.79 10.24
C GLU A 166 9.93 10.62 9.10
N LEU A 167 8.69 11.03 9.34
CA LEU A 167 7.63 11.03 8.35
C LEU A 167 7.75 12.26 7.46
N ASP A 168 7.82 12.05 6.15
CA ASP A 168 7.61 13.09 5.15
C ASP A 168 6.11 13.31 4.96
N THR A 169 5.58 14.34 5.63
CA THR A 169 4.17 14.72 5.57
C THR A 169 3.78 15.42 4.27
N ASP A 170 4.72 15.74 3.37
CA ASP A 170 4.43 16.38 2.09
C ASP A 170 4.29 15.37 0.94
N THR A 171 4.70 14.12 1.14
CA THR A 171 4.69 13.10 0.10
C THR A 171 3.66 12.02 0.40
N LEU A 172 2.72 11.80 -0.52
CA LEU A 172 1.87 10.61 -0.53
C LEU A 172 2.26 9.68 -1.69
N VAL A 173 2.48 8.41 -1.39
CA VAL A 173 2.76 7.37 -2.39
C VAL A 173 1.55 6.44 -2.53
N LEU A 174 1.09 6.22 -3.76
CA LEU A 174 0.15 5.17 -4.13
C LEU A 174 0.97 4.03 -4.76
N ILE A 175 1.02 2.88 -4.11
CA ILE A 175 1.84 1.74 -4.56
C ILE A 175 1.13 0.41 -4.27
N CYS A 176 1.55 -0.66 -4.94
CA CYS A 176 0.97 -1.97 -4.76
C CYS A 176 1.17 -2.53 -3.34
N SER A 177 0.21 -3.34 -2.88
CA SER A 177 0.31 -4.17 -1.68
C SER A 177 1.36 -5.28 -1.79
N ASP A 178 1.91 -5.51 -2.98
CA ASP A 178 2.91 -6.54 -3.26
C ASP A 178 4.09 -6.43 -2.28
N SER A 179 4.33 -7.51 -1.55
CA SER A 179 5.33 -7.57 -0.47
C SER A 179 6.77 -7.29 -0.93
N ARG A 180 7.02 -7.29 -2.24
CA ARG A 180 8.34 -7.06 -2.82
C ARG A 180 8.64 -5.59 -3.09
N VAL A 181 7.62 -4.74 -3.07
CA VAL A 181 7.78 -3.30 -3.30
C VAL A 181 7.45 -2.51 -2.05
N HIS A 182 8.32 -1.56 -1.72
CA HIS A 182 8.11 -0.64 -0.60
C HIS A 182 7.95 0.79 -1.12
N PRO A 183 7.17 1.65 -0.41
CA PRO A 183 7.17 3.07 -0.70
C PRO A 183 8.61 3.62 -0.75
N PRO A 184 8.98 4.39 -1.79
CA PRO A 184 10.34 4.90 -1.92
C PRO A 184 10.66 5.94 -0.84
N ILE A 185 11.88 5.89 -0.30
CA ILE A 185 12.34 6.87 0.69
C ILE A 185 12.50 8.24 0.01
N THR A 186 12.05 9.30 0.68
CA THR A 186 12.16 10.67 0.20
C THR A 186 13.37 11.38 0.83
N PRO A 187 13.80 12.54 0.26
CA PRO A 187 14.82 13.36 0.89
C PRO A 187 14.46 13.89 2.29
N LYS A 188 13.17 13.91 2.65
CA LYS A 188 12.66 14.38 3.95
C LYS A 188 12.39 13.24 4.94
N GLY A 189 12.35 11.99 4.47
CA GLY A 189 12.07 10.83 5.33
C GLY A 189 11.24 9.77 4.62
N LEU A 190 10.45 9.04 5.39
CA LEU A 190 9.52 8.04 4.89
C LEU A 190 8.22 8.71 4.45
N PRO A 191 7.70 8.44 3.24
CA PRO A 191 6.45 9.08 2.80
C PRO A 191 5.22 8.48 3.49
N MET A 192 4.11 9.21 3.46
CA MET A 192 2.79 8.59 3.64
C MET A 192 2.53 7.64 2.47
N ALA A 193 1.76 6.57 2.69
CA ALA A 193 1.46 5.63 1.61
C ALA A 193 0.05 5.04 1.69
N ILE A 194 -0.56 4.89 0.51
CA ILE A 194 -1.74 4.05 0.27
C ILE A 194 -1.24 2.83 -0.48
N GLN A 195 -1.37 1.66 0.15
CA GLN A 195 -0.98 0.37 -0.39
C GLN A 195 -2.21 -0.50 -0.65
N THR A 196 -2.47 -0.78 -1.92
CA THR A 196 -3.64 -1.52 -2.42
C THR A 196 -3.25 -2.42 -3.60
N LEU A 197 -4.15 -3.28 -4.08
CA LEU A 197 -3.87 -4.10 -5.26
C LEU A 197 -3.57 -3.21 -6.47
N GLY A 198 -2.36 -3.35 -7.04
CA GLY A 198 -1.89 -2.53 -8.16
C GLY A 198 -1.69 -1.04 -7.85
N GLY A 199 -1.72 -0.64 -6.57
CA GLY A 199 -1.73 0.77 -6.16
C GLY A 199 -3.04 1.50 -6.52
N TYR A 200 -4.08 0.75 -6.84
CA TYR A 200 -5.35 1.29 -7.30
C TYR A 200 -6.04 2.14 -6.24
N LEU A 201 -6.61 3.26 -6.69
CA LEU A 201 -7.48 4.13 -5.91
C LEU A 201 -8.77 4.37 -6.70
N PRO A 202 -9.96 4.10 -6.12
CA PRO A 202 -11.22 4.19 -6.82
C PRO A 202 -11.63 5.64 -7.12
N LYS A 203 -12.57 5.82 -8.06
CA LYS A 203 -13.23 7.11 -8.29
C LYS A 203 -14.07 7.47 -7.07
N TYR A 204 -14.09 8.76 -6.71
CA TYR A 204 -14.96 9.27 -5.66
C TYR A 204 -16.44 9.00 -6.00
N THR A 205 -17.17 8.41 -5.06
CA THR A 205 -18.57 8.04 -5.25
C THR A 205 -19.53 8.99 -4.52
N GLY A 206 -19.07 9.66 -3.46
CA GLY A 206 -19.91 10.47 -2.57
C GLY A 206 -20.79 9.66 -1.63
N PHE A 207 -20.62 8.34 -1.58
CA PHE A 207 -21.28 7.47 -0.60
C PHE A 207 -20.46 7.33 0.68
N ASP A 208 -21.10 6.84 1.74
CA ASP A 208 -20.44 6.51 3.00
C ASP A 208 -19.63 5.20 2.89
N ASP A 209 -18.51 5.32 2.18
CA ASP A 209 -17.56 4.25 1.82
C ASP A 209 -16.11 4.75 1.94
N GLU A 210 -15.14 3.89 1.56
CA GLU A 210 -13.71 4.22 1.58
C GLU A 210 -13.36 5.49 0.79
N THR A 211 -14.16 5.88 -0.20
CA THR A 211 -13.90 7.08 -1.02
C THR A 211 -14.24 8.36 -0.26
N LEU A 212 -15.23 8.33 0.63
CA LEU A 212 -15.51 9.45 1.53
C LEU A 212 -14.42 9.61 2.60
N GLN A 213 -13.96 8.50 3.21
CA GLN A 213 -12.84 8.55 4.14
C GLN A 213 -11.55 9.07 3.48
N LEU A 214 -11.29 8.67 2.22
CA LEU A 214 -10.17 9.20 1.45
C LEU A 214 -10.33 10.69 1.14
N ASP A 215 -11.52 11.17 0.76
CA ASP A 215 -11.77 12.60 0.53
C ASP A 215 -11.55 13.42 1.80
N ASN A 216 -12.04 12.94 2.95
CA ASN A 216 -11.77 13.57 4.25
C ASN A 216 -10.27 13.59 4.59
N PHE A 217 -9.55 12.52 4.29
CA PHE A 217 -8.09 12.50 4.43
C PHE A 217 -7.43 13.57 3.55
N PHE A 218 -7.81 13.64 2.27
CA PHE A 218 -7.28 14.62 1.33
C PHE A 218 -7.62 16.05 1.75
N GLU A 219 -8.84 16.31 2.24
CA GLU A 219 -9.26 17.62 2.73
C GLU A 219 -8.42 18.08 3.92
N ASN A 220 -8.15 17.18 4.85
CA ASN A 220 -7.35 17.48 6.04
C ASN A 220 -5.85 17.63 5.74
N TRP A 221 -5.36 16.91 4.74
CA TRP A 221 -3.94 16.94 4.39
C TRP A 221 -3.60 18.06 3.40
N LEU A 222 -4.34 18.19 2.30
CA LEU A 222 -4.00 19.10 1.21
C LEU A 222 -4.27 20.56 1.55
N SER A 223 -3.31 21.42 1.26
CA SER A 223 -3.43 22.87 1.44
C SER A 223 -3.10 23.62 0.15
N LYS A 224 -3.89 24.64 -0.20
CA LYS A 224 -3.60 25.54 -1.33
C LYS A 224 -2.30 26.32 -1.16
N GLU A 225 -1.82 26.48 0.07
CA GLU A 225 -0.65 27.30 0.40
C GLU A 225 0.65 26.48 0.46
N ASN A 226 0.56 25.15 0.48
CA ASN A 226 1.73 24.27 0.60
C ASN A 226 2.13 23.65 -0.75
N ASP A 227 2.97 24.33 -1.51
CA ASP A 227 3.44 23.86 -2.82
C ASP A 227 4.40 22.65 -2.76
N SER A 228 4.88 22.25 -1.58
CA SER A 228 5.72 21.05 -1.47
C SER A 228 4.93 19.73 -1.46
N GLN A 229 3.61 19.78 -1.30
CA GLN A 229 2.77 18.59 -1.30
C GLN A 229 2.67 17.97 -2.68
N HIS A 230 2.78 16.65 -2.76
CA HIS A 230 2.68 15.91 -4.01
C HIS A 230 2.23 14.46 -3.77
N ILE A 231 1.66 13.89 -4.83
CA ILE A 231 1.16 12.53 -4.89
C ILE A 231 1.96 11.79 -5.95
N LEU A 232 2.61 10.70 -5.56
CA LEU A 232 3.35 9.81 -6.44
C LEU A 232 2.56 8.53 -6.66
N ILE A 233 2.24 8.22 -7.91
CA ILE A 233 1.66 6.94 -8.33
C ILE A 233 2.81 6.07 -8.81
N VAL A 234 3.06 4.95 -8.15
CA VAL A 234 4.17 4.06 -8.46
C VAL A 234 3.63 2.77 -9.08
N ALA A 235 3.78 2.65 -10.40
CA ALA A 235 3.56 1.39 -11.09
C ALA A 235 4.79 0.51 -10.88
N HIS A 236 4.62 -0.76 -10.52
CA HIS A 236 5.74 -1.69 -10.43
C HIS A 236 5.58 -2.86 -11.38
N GLY A 237 6.71 -3.40 -11.81
CA GLY A 237 6.77 -4.51 -12.73
C GLY A 237 8.20 -4.74 -13.17
N ASN A 238 8.34 -5.60 -14.16
CA ASN A 238 9.63 -5.87 -14.78
C ASN A 238 9.72 -5.07 -16.10
N PHE A 239 9.95 -3.75 -15.99
CA PHE A 239 9.93 -2.86 -17.15
C PHE A 239 11.22 -2.91 -17.99
N GLU A 240 12.34 -3.37 -17.42
CA GLU A 240 13.68 -3.31 -18.04
C GLU A 240 14.37 -4.68 -18.23
N GLY A 241 13.77 -5.83 -17.86
CA GLY A 241 14.52 -7.11 -17.90
C GLY A 241 13.71 -8.40 -17.75
N GLU A 242 14.25 -9.34 -16.96
CA GLU A 242 13.63 -10.60 -16.52
C GLU A 242 13.37 -10.51 -15.00
N GLY A 243 12.11 -10.64 -14.59
CA GLY A 243 11.68 -10.45 -13.22
C GLY A 243 10.17 -10.59 -13.10
N PRO A 244 9.64 -10.68 -11.87
CA PRO A 244 8.23 -10.92 -11.67
C PRO A 244 7.40 -9.65 -11.84
N SER A 245 6.29 -9.81 -12.55
CA SER A 245 5.29 -8.78 -12.72
C SER A 245 4.44 -8.56 -11.45
N CYS A 246 3.71 -7.45 -11.45
CA CYS A 246 2.67 -7.16 -10.46
C CYS A 246 1.58 -8.25 -10.47
N GLY A 247 1.36 -8.91 -9.33
CA GLY A 247 0.36 -9.97 -9.21
C GLY A 247 -1.07 -9.51 -9.52
N ALA A 248 -1.45 -8.30 -9.11
CA ALA A 248 -2.75 -7.70 -9.42
C ALA A 248 -2.87 -7.33 -10.90
N GLY A 249 -1.79 -6.82 -11.50
CA GLY A 249 -1.69 -6.56 -12.93
C GLY A 249 -1.96 -7.83 -13.74
N THR A 250 -1.22 -8.90 -13.44
CA THR A 250 -1.39 -10.23 -14.05
C THR A 250 -2.79 -10.78 -13.88
N ALA A 251 -3.32 -10.76 -12.64
CA ALA A 251 -4.66 -11.27 -12.34
C ALA A 251 -5.74 -10.54 -13.16
N SER A 252 -5.60 -9.23 -13.37
CA SER A 252 -6.57 -8.44 -14.13
C SER A 252 -6.56 -8.69 -15.64
N LEU A 253 -5.54 -9.35 -16.19
CA LEU A 253 -5.55 -9.77 -17.60
C LEU A 253 -6.57 -10.89 -17.85
N ASN A 254 -6.90 -11.68 -16.82
CA ASN A 254 -7.84 -12.81 -16.91
C ASN A 254 -8.74 -12.85 -15.66
N SER A 255 -9.42 -11.74 -15.37
CA SER A 255 -10.19 -11.53 -14.14
C SER A 255 -11.26 -12.60 -13.89
N ASP A 256 -11.90 -13.10 -14.94
CA ASP A 256 -12.94 -14.14 -14.88
C ASP A 256 -12.47 -15.48 -14.30
N THR A 257 -11.16 -15.73 -14.27
CA THR A 257 -10.58 -17.00 -13.78
C THR A 257 -10.44 -17.07 -12.26
N ILE A 258 -10.64 -15.94 -11.55
CA ILE A 258 -10.37 -15.82 -10.12
C ILE A 258 -11.51 -16.45 -9.31
N PRO A 259 -11.31 -17.55 -8.54
CA PRO A 259 -12.42 -18.23 -7.89
C PRO A 259 -13.08 -17.41 -6.77
N ASN A 260 -12.28 -16.71 -5.95
CA ASN A 260 -12.76 -15.89 -4.84
C ASN A 260 -13.58 -14.69 -5.34
N GLU A 261 -14.84 -14.58 -4.92
CA GLU A 261 -15.78 -13.56 -5.43
C GLU A 261 -15.41 -12.12 -5.04
N ILE A 262 -14.95 -11.91 -3.80
CA ILE A 262 -14.54 -10.58 -3.31
C ILE A 262 -13.32 -10.12 -4.11
N LEU A 263 -12.31 -11.00 -4.22
CA LEU A 263 -11.12 -10.71 -5.01
C LEU A 263 -11.45 -10.49 -6.48
N ARG A 264 -12.29 -11.35 -7.09
CA ARG A 264 -12.71 -11.20 -8.48
C ARG A 264 -13.36 -9.84 -8.71
N SER A 265 -14.26 -9.41 -7.83
CA SER A 265 -14.93 -8.11 -7.93
C SER A 265 -13.91 -6.96 -7.99
N VAL A 266 -12.89 -6.99 -7.13
CA VAL A 266 -11.82 -5.99 -7.12
C VAL A 266 -10.98 -6.05 -8.39
N ILE A 267 -10.56 -7.25 -8.82
CA ILE A 267 -9.72 -7.40 -10.01
C ILE A 267 -10.46 -7.02 -11.31
N VAL A 268 -11.75 -7.30 -11.42
CA VAL A 268 -12.62 -6.81 -12.51
C VAL A 268 -12.69 -5.28 -12.49
N GLN A 269 -12.73 -4.66 -11.31
CA GLN A 269 -12.69 -3.20 -11.19
C GLN A 269 -11.37 -2.61 -11.70
N LEU A 270 -10.23 -3.23 -11.38
CA LEU A 270 -8.91 -2.84 -11.89
C LEU A 270 -8.87 -2.93 -13.43
N GLU A 271 -9.35 -4.04 -14.00
CA GLU A 271 -9.43 -4.22 -15.45
C GLU A 271 -10.28 -3.12 -16.11
N ASN A 272 -11.49 -2.90 -15.59
CA ASN A 272 -12.41 -1.90 -16.14
C ASN A 272 -11.89 -0.47 -16.00
N ALA A 273 -11.10 -0.19 -14.96
CA ALA A 273 -10.48 1.12 -14.75
C ALA A 273 -9.33 1.37 -15.73
N ALA A 274 -8.53 0.36 -16.04
CA ALA A 274 -7.39 0.46 -16.96
C ALA A 274 -7.82 0.53 -18.43
N ARG A 275 -8.83 -0.25 -18.84
CA ARG A 275 -9.27 -0.41 -20.24
C ARG A 275 -9.47 0.90 -21.03
N PRO A 276 -10.00 2.00 -20.48
CA PRO A 276 -10.14 3.27 -21.21
C PRO A 276 -8.82 3.96 -21.58
N PHE A 277 -7.70 3.53 -21.00
CA PHE A 277 -6.35 4.06 -21.25
C PHE A 277 -5.51 3.13 -22.12
N GLU A 278 -6.10 2.01 -22.57
CA GLU A 278 -5.49 1.00 -23.43
C GLU A 278 -5.94 1.25 -24.88
N SER A 279 -5.01 1.58 -25.79
CA SER A 279 -5.32 1.72 -27.22
C SER A 279 -5.65 0.36 -27.86
N GLU A 280 -4.97 -0.68 -27.41
CA GLU A 280 -5.28 -2.09 -27.61
C GLU A 280 -5.33 -2.78 -26.24
N PRO A 281 -6.13 -3.86 -26.07
CA PRO A 281 -6.15 -4.59 -24.80
C PRO A 281 -4.74 -4.95 -24.33
N ALA A 282 -4.44 -4.67 -23.05
CA ALA A 282 -3.14 -4.97 -22.46
C ALA A 282 -2.76 -6.44 -22.66
N ARG A 283 -1.54 -6.67 -23.15
CA ARG A 283 -1.00 -8.02 -23.39
C ARG A 283 -0.15 -8.51 -22.23
N THR A 284 0.43 -7.57 -21.47
CA THR A 284 1.31 -7.83 -20.34
C THR A 284 0.79 -7.15 -19.09
N ALA A 285 1.27 -7.61 -17.92
CA ALA A 285 0.93 -6.99 -16.65
C ALA A 285 1.49 -5.57 -16.55
N GLU A 286 2.66 -5.32 -17.17
CA GLU A 286 3.33 -4.03 -17.26
C GLU A 286 2.49 -3.00 -18.04
N ASP A 287 1.93 -3.39 -19.19
CA ASP A 287 1.00 -2.53 -19.95
C ASP A 287 -0.23 -2.18 -19.11
N ARG A 288 -0.74 -3.17 -18.40
CA ARG A 288 -1.93 -3.06 -17.55
C ARG A 288 -1.70 -2.12 -16.38
N VAL A 289 -0.59 -2.23 -15.65
CA VAL A 289 -0.31 -1.34 -14.50
C VAL A 289 0.03 0.09 -14.94
N LYS A 290 0.63 0.28 -16.12
CA LYS A 290 0.81 1.63 -16.72
C LYS A 290 -0.54 2.28 -17.01
N SER A 291 -1.45 1.55 -17.65
CA SER A 291 -2.82 2.01 -17.93
C SER A 291 -3.61 2.27 -16.65
N LEU A 292 -3.44 1.41 -15.64
CA LEU A 292 -4.03 1.60 -14.32
C LEU A 292 -3.50 2.86 -13.62
N SER A 293 -2.22 3.19 -13.77
CA SER A 293 -1.62 4.41 -13.21
C SER A 293 -2.25 5.68 -13.78
N SER A 294 -2.52 5.69 -15.09
CA SER A 294 -3.29 6.75 -15.74
C SER A 294 -4.73 6.83 -15.22
N ALA A 295 -5.36 5.68 -14.95
CA ALA A 295 -6.68 5.61 -14.33
C ALA A 295 -6.69 6.17 -12.91
N ILE A 296 -5.71 5.81 -12.08
CA ILE A 296 -5.54 6.32 -10.71
C ILE A 296 -5.40 7.84 -10.74
N ARG A 297 -4.56 8.38 -11.64
CA ARG A 297 -4.42 9.84 -11.81
C ARG A 297 -5.76 10.51 -12.14
N LYS A 298 -6.55 9.93 -13.05
CA LYS A 298 -7.89 10.46 -13.38
C LYS A 298 -8.87 10.33 -12.21
N ASN A 299 -8.81 9.23 -11.46
CA ASN A 299 -9.65 8.99 -10.31
C ASN A 299 -9.37 9.98 -9.17
N LEU A 300 -8.10 10.29 -8.88
CA LEU A 300 -7.73 11.31 -7.89
C LEU A 300 -8.39 12.65 -8.20
N LEU A 301 -8.49 13.04 -9.46
CA LEU A 301 -9.13 14.30 -9.88
C LEU A 301 -10.66 14.30 -9.74
N THR A 302 -11.27 13.18 -9.35
CA THR A 302 -12.70 13.10 -9.02
C THR A 302 -12.99 13.46 -7.56
N TYR A 303 -11.98 13.44 -6.68
CA TYR A 303 -12.13 13.78 -5.26
C TYR A 303 -12.29 15.30 -5.09
N PRO A 304 -13.37 15.77 -4.43
CA PRO A 304 -13.58 17.19 -4.16
C PRO A 304 -12.36 17.89 -3.55
N ALA A 305 -11.72 17.30 -2.54
CA ALA A 305 -10.57 17.89 -1.87
C ALA A 305 -9.35 18.05 -2.80
N VAL A 306 -9.07 17.05 -3.63
CA VAL A 306 -7.97 17.10 -4.62
C VAL A 306 -8.27 18.14 -5.70
N LYS A 307 -9.51 18.15 -6.22
CA LYS A 307 -9.95 19.10 -7.23
C LYS A 307 -9.92 20.54 -6.73
N ALA A 308 -10.17 20.77 -5.44
CA ALA A 308 -10.13 22.09 -4.84
C ALA A 308 -8.73 22.72 -4.87
N VAL A 309 -7.66 21.92 -4.91
CA VAL A 309 -6.28 22.42 -4.87
C VAL A 309 -5.53 22.28 -6.18
N VAL A 310 -5.90 21.35 -7.07
CA VAL A 310 -5.08 20.99 -8.25
C VAL A 310 -4.72 22.18 -9.14
N ASP A 311 -5.66 23.11 -9.37
CA ASP A 311 -5.44 24.29 -10.22
C ASP A 311 -4.46 25.31 -9.59
N SER A 312 -4.30 25.26 -8.26
CA SER A 312 -3.36 26.10 -7.52
C SER A 312 -1.98 25.46 -7.32
N LYS A 313 -1.82 24.17 -7.64
CA LYS A 313 -0.57 23.45 -7.43
C LYS A 313 0.34 23.53 -8.66
N ILE A 314 1.61 23.20 -8.43
CA ILE A 314 2.62 23.07 -9.49
C ILE A 314 2.25 21.94 -10.50
N PRO A 315 2.73 22.00 -11.76
CA PRO A 315 2.46 20.98 -12.79
C PRO A 315 2.80 19.53 -12.41
N ASP A 316 3.64 19.37 -11.38
CA ASP A 316 4.14 18.07 -10.90
C ASP A 316 3.45 17.56 -9.63
N PHE A 317 2.28 18.11 -9.28
CA PHE A 317 1.53 17.72 -8.08
C PHE A 317 1.15 16.24 -8.04
N ILE A 318 0.74 15.65 -9.17
CA ILE A 318 0.45 14.21 -9.30
C ILE A 318 1.33 13.64 -10.39
N LYS A 319 2.25 12.74 -10.02
CA LYS A 319 3.23 12.14 -10.93
C LYS A 319 3.16 10.64 -10.93
N ILE A 320 3.46 10.06 -12.09
CA ILE A 320 3.56 8.61 -12.27
C ILE A 320 5.03 8.26 -12.36
N LEU A 321 5.45 7.22 -11.64
CA LEU A 321 6.79 6.66 -11.64
C LEU A 321 6.67 5.15 -11.91
N LEU A 322 7.72 4.60 -12.49
CA LEU A 322 7.89 3.16 -12.64
C LEU A 322 8.88 2.66 -11.60
N MET A 323 8.64 1.47 -11.07
CA MET A 323 9.52 0.80 -10.13
C MET A 323 9.81 -0.62 -10.61
N ASP A 324 11.08 -0.99 -10.62
CA ASP A 324 11.46 -2.39 -10.80
C ASP A 324 11.09 -3.20 -9.54
N THR A 325 10.32 -4.28 -9.71
CA THR A 325 9.74 -5.04 -8.59
C THR A 325 10.79 -5.56 -7.60
N ILE A 326 11.97 -5.94 -8.08
CA ILE A 326 12.99 -6.60 -7.23
C ILE A 326 13.96 -5.57 -6.66
N SER A 327 14.54 -4.74 -7.51
CA SER A 327 15.55 -3.76 -7.10
C SER A 327 14.93 -2.53 -6.43
N ASN A 328 13.62 -2.31 -6.58
CA ASN A 328 12.90 -1.11 -6.13
C ASN A 328 13.50 0.20 -6.69
N VAL A 329 14.26 0.12 -7.79
CA VAL A 329 14.79 1.29 -8.50
C VAL A 329 13.64 1.99 -9.20
N LEU A 330 13.62 3.31 -9.09
CA LEU A 330 12.62 4.16 -9.71
C LEU A 330 13.11 4.66 -11.08
N SER A 331 12.20 4.74 -12.04
CA SER A 331 12.39 5.47 -13.29
C SER A 331 11.18 6.35 -13.59
N THR A 332 11.38 7.40 -14.38
CA THR A 332 10.30 8.29 -14.81
C THR A 332 9.60 7.71 -16.03
N THR A 333 8.29 7.96 -16.17
CA THR A 333 7.61 7.78 -17.45
C THR A 333 8.00 8.90 -18.41
N ASP A 334 8.00 8.63 -19.72
CA ASP A 334 8.36 9.61 -20.77
C ASP A 334 7.30 10.73 -20.98
N ASP A 335 6.34 10.88 -20.06
CA ASP A 335 5.19 11.78 -20.17
C ASP A 335 5.40 13.17 -19.54
#